data_AF-A0A926T005-F1
#
_entry.id   AF-A0A926T005-F1
#
_cell.length_a   1.000
_cell.length_b   1.000
_cell.length_c   1.000
_cell.angle_alpha   90.00
_cell.angle_beta   90.00
_cell.angle_gamma   90.00
#
_symmetry.space_group_name_H-M   'P 1'
#
loop_
_entity.id
_entity.type
_entity.pdbx_description
1 polymer ?
#
loop_
_entity_poly.entity_id
_entity_poly.type
_entity_poly.pdbx_seq_one_letter_code
_entity_poly.pdbx_strand_id
1 'polypeptide(L)'
;MKLKYVYLGLSCFGFICASGLSLQQATFARSLKLQVKPIKTEQLVAQNRKIKNQEQRNSIPTTLNKEFTLKVGQKGIVSRENLKISFLKVSEDSRCPANVMCITAGQTAVVLNVVEKGQNLGEVVLAIKPGAPELAVKTIGDKYSLKLIDVQPYPIAPSETKQSDYVIKLSISKARA
;
A
#
# COMPACT_ATOMS: atom_id res chain seq x y z
N MET A 1 -9.94 -37.36 -24.29
CA MET A 1 -11.06 -36.61 -24.93
C MET A 1 -10.43 -35.67 -25.94
N LYS A 2 -10.50 -35.97 -27.25
CA LYS A 2 -11.29 -35.27 -28.29
C LYS A 2 -11.10 -33.73 -28.26
N LEU A 3 -10.78 -33.00 -29.32
CA LEU A 3 -10.69 -33.28 -30.76
C LEU A 3 -10.01 -32.07 -31.47
N LYS A 4 -9.27 -32.37 -32.54
CA LYS A 4 -9.08 -31.63 -33.82
C LYS A 4 -9.52 -30.15 -33.92
N TYR A 5 -8.66 -29.33 -34.51
CA TYR A 5 -9.07 -28.44 -35.61
C TYR A 5 -8.04 -28.43 -36.74
N VAL A 6 -8.57 -28.72 -37.93
CA VAL A 6 -7.98 -28.69 -39.27
C VAL A 6 -8.31 -27.32 -39.85
N TYR A 7 -7.37 -26.63 -40.50
CA TYR A 7 -7.73 -25.68 -41.55
C TYR A 7 -6.78 -25.82 -42.75
N LEU A 8 -7.42 -26.29 -43.82
CA LEU A 8 -7.00 -26.35 -45.21
C LEU A 8 -6.70 -24.94 -45.73
N GLY A 9 -5.62 -24.81 -46.51
CA GLY A 9 -5.31 -23.61 -47.28
C GLY A 9 -4.40 -23.94 -48.45
N LEU A 10 -4.83 -24.90 -49.28
CA LEU A 10 -4.20 -25.24 -50.55
C LEU A 10 -4.72 -24.25 -51.60
N SER A 11 -3.83 -23.41 -52.14
CA SER A 11 -4.06 -22.75 -53.43
C SER A 11 -2.89 -23.08 -54.35
N CYS A 12 -3.16 -23.98 -55.28
CA CYS A 12 -2.31 -24.31 -56.41
C CYS A 12 -2.20 -23.09 -57.34
N PHE A 13 -0.99 -22.78 -57.76
CA PHE A 13 -0.74 -22.29 -59.12
C PHE A 13 0.32 -23.18 -59.74
N GLY A 14 -0.08 -23.93 -60.78
CA GLY A 14 0.82 -24.75 -61.58
C GLY A 14 1.57 -23.94 -62.62
N PHE A 15 2.70 -24.47 -63.11
CA PHE A 15 2.83 -25.00 -64.48
C PHE A 15 4.31 -25.43 -64.75
N ILE A 16 4.49 -26.75 -64.93
CA ILE A 16 5.31 -27.51 -65.91
C ILE A 16 6.77 -27.13 -66.23
N CYS A 17 7.67 -28.13 -66.09
CA CYS A 17 8.66 -28.66 -67.08
C CYS A 17 9.88 -29.23 -66.31
N ALA A 18 10.01 -30.55 -66.12
CA ALA A 18 10.55 -31.56 -67.06
C ALA A 18 12.08 -31.56 -67.18
N SER A 19 12.63 -32.78 -67.22
CA SER A 19 14.02 -33.23 -67.43
C SER A 19 15.03 -33.02 -66.29
N GLY A 20 15.57 -34.14 -65.81
CA GLY A 20 16.43 -34.21 -64.65
C GLY A 20 17.89 -33.90 -64.91
N LEU A 21 18.63 -33.82 -63.82
CA LEU A 21 20.04 -34.18 -63.74
C LEU A 21 20.44 -34.23 -62.26
N SER A 22 21.21 -35.25 -61.93
CA SER A 22 22.31 -35.24 -60.97
C SER A 22 22.06 -34.84 -59.51
N LEU A 23 22.32 -35.83 -58.66
CA LEU A 23 22.90 -35.70 -57.33
C LEU A 23 23.65 -34.38 -57.10
N GLN A 24 23.22 -33.63 -56.09
CA GLN A 24 24.15 -33.16 -55.05
C GLN A 24 23.40 -32.76 -53.79
N GLN A 25 23.93 -33.26 -52.69
CA GLN A 25 23.48 -33.09 -51.33
C GLN A 25 23.48 -31.62 -50.94
N ALA A 26 22.40 -31.16 -50.30
CA ALA A 26 22.46 -30.00 -49.42
C ALA A 26 21.66 -30.32 -48.17
N THR A 27 22.40 -30.87 -47.22
CA THR A 27 22.17 -30.85 -45.78
C THR A 27 21.59 -29.52 -45.28
N PHE A 28 21.06 -29.58 -44.05
CA PHE A 28 20.87 -28.46 -43.12
C PHE A 28 19.44 -27.91 -42.97
N ALA A 29 18.51 -28.76 -42.53
CA ALA A 29 17.38 -28.28 -41.73
C ALA A 29 17.90 -27.87 -40.34
N ARG A 30 18.40 -26.63 -40.29
CA ARG A 30 18.86 -25.90 -39.11
C ARG A 30 17.76 -25.94 -38.05
N SER A 31 18.01 -26.67 -36.96
CA SER A 31 17.20 -26.63 -35.74
C SER A 31 16.97 -25.16 -35.36
N LEU A 32 15.72 -24.69 -35.48
CA LEU A 32 15.32 -23.40 -34.91
C LEU A 32 15.38 -23.57 -33.40
N LYS A 33 16.55 -23.26 -32.83
CA LYS A 33 16.66 -22.94 -31.41
C LYS A 33 15.71 -21.75 -31.19
N LEU A 34 14.54 -22.02 -30.63
CA LEU A 34 13.74 -21.01 -29.96
C LEU A 34 14.66 -20.34 -28.94
N GLN A 35 15.20 -19.19 -29.31
CA GLN A 35 15.94 -18.33 -28.42
C GLN A 35 14.91 -17.64 -27.52
N VAL A 36 14.41 -18.37 -26.53
CA VAL A 36 13.75 -17.74 -25.40
C VAL A 36 14.85 -16.98 -24.68
N LYS A 37 14.98 -15.68 -24.96
CA LYS A 37 15.88 -14.80 -24.23
C LYS A 37 15.50 -14.91 -22.75
N PRO A 38 16.43 -15.23 -21.85
CA PRO A 38 16.11 -15.29 -20.43
C PRO A 38 15.59 -13.91 -20.02
N ILE A 39 14.36 -13.86 -19.51
CA ILE A 39 13.85 -12.68 -18.82
C ILE A 39 14.86 -12.39 -17.71
N LYS A 40 15.53 -11.24 -17.78
CA LYS A 40 16.60 -10.88 -16.86
C LYS A 40 16.10 -10.93 -15.43
N THR A 41 16.44 -12.00 -14.71
CA THR A 41 16.15 -12.25 -13.29
C THR A 41 16.63 -11.09 -12.40
N GLU A 42 17.62 -10.31 -12.85
CA GLU A 42 18.12 -9.11 -12.16
C GLU A 42 17.06 -8.01 -11.98
N GLN A 43 16.12 -7.84 -12.92
CA GLN A 43 15.13 -6.75 -12.83
C GLN A 43 14.09 -7.04 -11.74
N LEU A 44 13.68 -8.30 -11.55
CA LEU A 44 12.76 -8.71 -10.49
C LEU A 44 13.41 -8.62 -9.08
N VAL A 45 14.70 -8.96 -8.97
CA VAL A 45 15.42 -8.96 -7.69
C VAL A 45 15.69 -7.54 -7.18
N ALA A 46 16.04 -6.59 -8.07
CA ALA A 46 16.24 -5.19 -7.71
C ALA A 46 14.94 -4.51 -7.26
N GLN A 47 13.80 -4.86 -7.89
CA GLN A 47 12.49 -4.32 -7.55
C GLN A 47 12.02 -4.81 -6.17
N ASN A 48 12.24 -6.09 -5.84
CA ASN A 48 11.91 -6.66 -4.52
C ASN A 48 12.77 -6.10 -3.37
N ARG A 49 14.03 -5.71 -3.63
CA ARG A 49 14.89 -5.03 -2.65
C ARG A 49 14.42 -3.61 -2.32
N LYS A 50 13.82 -2.90 -3.29
CA LYS A 50 13.26 -1.56 -3.06
C LYS A 50 11.98 -1.60 -2.21
N ILE A 51 11.11 -2.58 -2.45
CA ILE A 51 9.85 -2.76 -1.70
C ILE A 51 10.11 -3.09 -0.23
N LYS A 52 11.02 -4.04 0.06
CA LYS A 52 11.39 -4.37 1.46
C LYS A 52 11.97 -3.18 2.23
N ASN A 53 12.77 -2.34 1.55
CA ASN A 53 13.35 -1.15 2.16
C ASN A 53 12.32 -0.04 2.45
N GLN A 54 11.25 0.07 1.66
CA GLN A 54 10.18 1.03 1.92
C GLN A 54 9.30 0.59 3.09
N GLU A 55 9.00 -0.70 3.19
CA GLU A 55 8.14 -1.23 4.25
C GLU A 55 8.77 -1.15 5.65
N GLN A 56 10.10 -1.20 5.71
CA GLN A 56 10.89 -1.05 6.93
C GLN A 56 11.08 0.42 7.37
N ARG A 57 11.09 1.37 6.42
CA ARG A 57 11.13 2.82 6.72
C ARG A 57 9.81 3.36 7.24
N ASN A 58 8.71 2.70 6.90
CA ASN A 58 7.38 3.13 7.31
C ASN A 58 6.95 2.53 8.65
N SER A 59 7.79 1.72 9.32
CA SER A 59 7.50 1.17 10.64
C SER A 59 8.26 1.90 11.75
N ILE A 60 7.53 2.44 12.72
CA ILE A 60 8.08 3.12 13.89
C ILE A 60 7.90 2.18 15.10
N PRO A 61 8.99 1.68 15.71
CA PRO A 61 8.89 0.89 16.93
C PRO A 61 8.41 1.79 18.08
N THR A 62 7.44 1.32 18.85
CA THR A 62 6.86 2.05 19.98
C THR A 62 6.50 1.12 21.13
N THR A 63 6.13 1.69 22.28
CA THR A 63 5.76 0.96 23.49
C THR A 63 4.47 1.53 24.07
N LEU A 64 3.79 0.73 24.90
CA LEU A 64 2.65 1.23 25.67
C LEU A 64 3.04 2.42 26.56
N ASN A 65 2.06 3.28 26.83
CA ASN A 65 2.13 4.47 27.66
C ASN A 65 3.15 5.51 27.21
N LYS A 66 3.66 5.42 25.98
CA LYS A 66 4.51 6.44 25.36
C LYS A 66 3.81 7.06 24.17
N GLU A 67 4.05 8.36 24.01
CA GLU A 67 3.62 9.09 22.83
C GLU A 67 4.56 8.77 21.66
N PHE A 68 3.99 8.65 20.47
CA PHE A 68 4.74 8.48 19.24
C PHE A 68 4.01 9.17 18.10
N THR A 69 4.75 9.50 17.04
CA THR A 69 4.20 10.18 15.87
C THR A 69 4.17 9.25 14.67
N LEU A 70 3.18 9.43 13.79
CA LEU A 70 3.07 8.74 12.51
C LEU A 70 2.78 9.75 11.41
N LYS A 71 3.50 9.65 10.30
CA LYS A 71 3.06 10.25 9.03
C LYS A 71 2.03 9.35 8.35
N VAL A 72 1.25 9.92 7.43
CA VAL A 72 0.33 9.12 6.61
C VAL A 72 1.09 7.98 5.91
N GLY A 73 0.52 6.78 5.96
CA GLY A 73 1.10 5.56 5.42
C GLY A 73 2.16 4.89 6.32
N GLN A 74 2.52 5.50 7.45
CA GLN A 74 3.37 4.87 8.45
C GLN A 74 2.57 4.03 9.45
N LYS A 75 3.26 3.08 10.08
CA LYS A 75 2.73 2.18 11.08
C LYS A 75 3.56 2.18 12.35
N GLY A 76 2.92 2.32 13.50
CA GLY A 76 3.50 2.10 14.82
C GLY A 76 3.47 0.61 15.16
N ILE A 77 4.57 0.05 15.68
CA ILE A 77 4.67 -1.36 16.07
C ILE A 77 4.96 -1.45 17.57
N VAL A 78 4.04 -2.04 18.33
CA VAL A 78 4.23 -2.40 19.73
C VAL A 78 4.60 -3.88 19.79
N SER A 79 5.90 -4.19 19.67
CA SER A 79 6.38 -5.56 19.50
C SER A 79 5.97 -6.51 20.63
N ARG A 80 5.95 -6.04 21.89
CA ARG A 80 5.57 -6.87 23.05
C ARG A 80 4.11 -7.35 23.01
N GLU A 81 3.23 -6.58 22.37
CA GLU A 81 1.80 -6.88 22.28
C GLU A 81 1.44 -7.48 20.91
N ASN A 82 2.39 -7.58 19.98
CA ASN A 82 2.14 -7.90 18.57
C ASN A 82 1.07 -6.99 17.94
N LEU A 83 1.06 -5.72 18.33
CA LEU A 83 0.07 -4.72 17.90
C LEU A 83 0.70 -3.80 16.85
N LYS A 84 -0.04 -3.54 15.77
CA LYS A 84 0.33 -2.62 14.69
C LYS A 84 -0.79 -1.62 14.47
N ILE A 85 -0.43 -0.34 14.38
CA ILE A 85 -1.37 0.77 14.18
C ILE A 85 -0.89 1.54 12.96
N SER A 86 -1.70 1.57 11.90
CA SER A 86 -1.34 2.24 10.65
C SER A 86 -2.15 3.52 10.49
N PHE A 87 -1.49 4.64 10.24
CA PHE A 87 -2.18 5.90 9.96
C PHE A 87 -2.56 5.97 8.47
N LEU A 88 -3.85 5.90 8.17
CA LEU A 88 -4.33 5.80 6.80
C LEU A 88 -4.53 7.18 6.17
N LYS A 89 -5.28 8.05 6.83
CA LYS A 89 -5.65 9.38 6.32
C LYS A 89 -6.31 10.24 7.39
N VAL A 90 -6.44 11.53 7.09
CA VAL A 90 -7.33 12.47 7.75
C VAL A 90 -8.65 12.43 6.99
N SER A 91 -9.75 12.12 7.66
CA SER A 91 -11.07 12.05 7.04
C SER A 91 -11.81 13.39 7.09
N GLU A 92 -11.47 14.24 8.06
CA GLU A 92 -12.04 15.57 8.20
C GLU A 92 -11.02 16.49 8.85
N ASP A 93 -10.88 17.70 8.32
CA ASP A 93 -10.13 18.78 8.96
C ASP A 93 -10.86 20.12 8.76
N SER A 94 -11.72 20.45 9.72
CA SER A 94 -12.51 21.68 9.76
C SER A 94 -12.01 22.66 10.83
N ARG A 95 -10.78 22.47 11.33
CA ARG A 95 -10.16 23.37 12.31
C ARG A 95 -10.15 24.80 11.79
N CYS A 96 -10.44 25.75 12.67
CA CYS A 96 -10.30 27.15 12.37
C CYS A 96 -8.86 27.47 11.97
N PRO A 97 -8.57 27.97 10.76
CA PRO A 97 -7.21 28.32 10.38
C PRO A 97 -6.58 29.35 11.31
N ALA A 98 -5.27 29.27 11.55
CA ALA A 98 -4.58 30.10 12.54
C ALA A 98 -4.62 31.62 12.23
N ASN A 99 -4.90 32.00 10.98
CA ASN A 99 -4.91 33.38 10.50
C ASN A 99 -6.30 33.94 10.21
N VAL A 100 -7.36 33.30 10.71
CA VAL A 100 -8.74 33.78 10.56
C VAL A 100 -9.51 33.69 11.87
N MET A 101 -10.63 34.40 11.95
CA MET A 101 -11.49 34.39 13.13
C MET A 101 -12.75 33.57 12.84
N CYS A 102 -12.94 32.46 13.57
CA CYS A 102 -14.10 31.58 13.39
C CYS A 102 -15.14 31.78 14.48
N ILE A 103 -16.40 31.59 14.13
CA ILE A 103 -17.53 31.59 15.07
C ILE A 103 -17.62 30.25 15.81
N THR A 104 -17.15 29.16 15.18
CA THR A 104 -17.16 27.80 15.72
C THR A 104 -15.78 27.14 15.62
N ALA A 105 -15.48 26.22 16.54
CA ALA A 105 -14.11 25.71 16.73
C ALA A 105 -13.70 24.54 15.80
N GLY A 106 -14.61 24.02 14.98
CA GLY A 106 -14.34 22.91 14.05
C GLY A 106 -13.89 21.61 14.73
N GLN A 107 -13.40 20.65 13.93
CA GLN A 107 -12.79 19.40 14.42
C GLN A 107 -11.79 18.81 13.43
N THR A 108 -11.01 17.82 13.87
CA THR A 108 -10.18 17.00 12.97
C THR A 108 -10.37 15.54 13.29
N ALA A 109 -10.64 14.72 12.28
CA ALA A 109 -10.83 13.28 12.41
C ALA A 109 -9.81 12.51 11.56
N VAL A 110 -9.26 11.43 12.12
CA VAL A 110 -8.25 10.60 11.49
C VAL A 110 -8.69 9.14 11.46
N VAL A 111 -8.27 8.42 10.43
CA VAL A 111 -8.57 7.00 10.23
C VAL A 111 -7.31 6.18 10.43
N LEU A 112 -7.40 5.21 11.33
CA LEU A 112 -6.32 4.29 11.69
C LEU A 112 -6.76 2.86 11.39
N ASN A 113 -5.87 2.01 10.89
CA ASN A 113 -6.09 0.56 10.87
C ASN A 113 -5.32 -0.11 12.01
N VAL A 114 -5.96 -1.05 12.70
CA VAL A 114 -5.34 -1.77 13.82
C VAL A 114 -5.28 -3.26 13.54
N VAL A 115 -4.09 -3.84 13.75
CA VAL A 115 -3.84 -5.29 13.62
C VAL A 115 -3.20 -5.80 14.91
N GLU A 116 -3.81 -6.81 15.53
CA GLU A 116 -3.27 -7.49 16.72
C GLU A 116 -2.96 -8.95 16.38
N LYS A 117 -1.73 -9.41 16.64
CA LYS A 117 -1.31 -10.81 16.44
C LYS A 117 -1.63 -11.35 15.03
N GLY A 118 -1.61 -10.47 14.03
CA GLY A 118 -1.93 -10.79 12.64
C GLY A 118 -3.41 -10.71 12.27
N GLN A 119 -4.32 -10.57 13.25
CA GLN A 119 -5.74 -10.34 13.02
C GLN A 119 -6.02 -8.86 12.79
N ASN A 120 -6.67 -8.53 11.69
CA ASN A 120 -7.14 -7.17 11.41
C ASN A 120 -8.37 -6.88 12.27
N LEU A 121 -8.27 -5.90 13.17
CA LEU A 121 -9.37 -5.44 14.04
C LEU A 121 -10.23 -4.37 13.36
N GLY A 122 -9.84 -3.90 12.17
CA GLY A 122 -10.58 -2.95 11.36
C GLY A 122 -10.06 -1.52 11.41
N GLU A 123 -10.86 -0.61 10.85
CA GLU A 123 -10.60 0.82 10.88
C GLU A 123 -11.21 1.47 12.12
N VAL A 124 -10.49 2.44 12.67
CA VAL A 124 -10.84 3.20 13.86
C VAL A 124 -10.75 4.67 13.52
N VAL A 125 -11.79 5.41 13.88
CA VAL A 125 -11.81 6.87 13.77
C VAL A 125 -11.59 7.49 15.15
N LEU A 126 -10.63 8.41 15.22
CA LEU A 126 -10.40 9.27 16.38
C LEU A 126 -10.51 10.73 15.94
N ALA A 127 -11.07 11.58 16.78
CA ALA A 127 -11.21 12.99 16.47
C ALA A 127 -10.80 13.91 17.63
N ILE A 128 -10.20 15.05 17.29
CA ILE A 128 -9.99 16.17 18.21
C ILE A 128 -11.09 17.18 17.93
N LYS A 129 -11.99 17.35 18.91
CA LYS A 129 -13.06 18.33 18.88
C LYS A 129 -13.12 19.07 20.23
N PRO A 130 -13.05 20.42 20.23
CA PRO A 130 -13.25 21.19 21.45
C PRO A 130 -14.60 20.88 22.11
N GLY A 131 -14.58 20.58 23.40
CA GLY A 131 -15.78 20.21 24.17
C GLY A 131 -16.20 18.73 24.07
N ALA A 132 -15.51 17.90 23.29
CA ALA A 132 -15.79 16.46 23.16
C ALA A 132 -14.50 15.60 23.20
N PRO A 133 -13.75 15.61 24.33
CA PRO A 133 -12.47 14.90 24.47
C PRO A 133 -12.59 13.37 24.34
N GLU A 134 -13.77 12.80 24.58
CA GLU A 134 -14.07 11.38 24.44
C GLU A 134 -13.90 10.88 23.00
N LEU A 135 -14.07 11.75 21.99
CA LEU A 135 -13.88 11.38 20.58
C LEU A 135 -12.40 11.12 20.24
N ALA A 136 -11.48 11.62 21.05
CA ALA A 136 -10.04 11.41 20.87
C ALA A 136 -9.57 10.05 21.40
N VAL A 137 -10.44 9.28 22.05
CA VAL A 137 -10.08 7.99 22.70
C VAL A 137 -10.99 6.87 22.21
N LYS A 138 -10.41 5.73 21.84
CA LYS A 138 -11.17 4.51 21.52
C LYS A 138 -10.55 3.27 22.16
N THR A 139 -11.41 2.43 22.73
CA THR A 139 -11.03 1.09 23.18
C THR A 139 -11.04 0.11 22.01
N ILE A 140 -9.95 -0.64 21.84
CA ILE A 140 -9.75 -1.60 20.76
C ILE A 140 -9.52 -3.00 21.33
N GLY A 141 -10.29 -3.98 20.83
CA GLY A 141 -10.20 -5.39 21.24
C GLY A 141 -10.40 -5.61 22.74
N ASP A 142 -11.15 -4.72 23.40
CA ASP A 142 -11.42 -4.69 24.85
C ASP A 142 -10.17 -4.71 25.76
N LYS A 143 -9.00 -4.39 25.19
CA LYS A 143 -7.70 -4.53 25.86
C LYS A 143 -6.82 -3.30 25.79
N TYR A 144 -6.96 -2.49 24.75
CA TYR A 144 -6.12 -1.33 24.53
C TYR A 144 -6.98 -0.07 24.42
N SER A 145 -6.46 1.03 24.95
CA SER A 145 -7.01 2.37 24.75
C SER A 145 -6.06 3.14 23.85
N LEU A 146 -6.56 3.56 22.69
CA LEU A 146 -5.83 4.37 21.73
C LEU A 146 -6.30 5.82 21.87
N LYS A 147 -5.35 6.74 22.05
CA LYS A 147 -5.62 8.18 22.20
C LYS A 147 -4.93 8.99 21.12
N LEU A 148 -5.70 9.84 20.44
CA LEU A 148 -5.22 10.90 19.57
C LEU A 148 -4.87 12.11 20.42
N ILE A 149 -3.62 12.56 20.33
CA ILE A 149 -3.10 13.67 21.13
C ILE A 149 -3.03 14.94 20.29
N ASP A 150 -2.54 14.83 19.06
CA ASP A 150 -2.32 16.00 18.19
C ASP A 150 -2.36 15.61 16.71
N VAL A 151 -2.69 16.58 15.86
CA VAL A 151 -2.67 16.47 14.40
C VAL A 151 -1.97 17.71 13.82
N GLN A 152 -0.89 17.49 13.08
CA GLN A 152 -0.10 18.54 12.44
C GLN A 152 -0.10 18.35 10.91
N PRO A 153 0.05 19.42 10.12
CA PRO A 153 0.12 20.82 10.54
C PRO A 153 -1.25 21.37 10.96
N TYR A 154 -1.25 22.50 11.67
CA TYR A 154 -2.46 23.30 11.88
C TYR A 154 -2.75 24.12 10.60
N PRO A 155 -4.01 24.20 10.12
CA PRO A 155 -4.31 24.83 8.83
C PRO A 155 -4.05 26.35 8.83
N ILE A 156 -3.66 26.87 7.66
CA ILE A 156 -3.45 28.29 7.39
C ILE A 156 -4.14 28.62 6.06
N ALA A 157 -5.09 29.56 6.07
CA ALA A 157 -5.81 29.96 4.87
C ALA A 157 -4.96 30.87 3.96
N PRO A 158 -5.13 30.83 2.64
CA PRO A 158 -6.05 29.98 1.86
C PRO A 158 -5.42 28.64 1.45
N SER A 159 -4.31 28.23 2.08
CA SER A 159 -3.60 27.01 1.68
C SER A 159 -4.36 25.76 2.11
N GLU A 160 -4.50 24.82 1.19
CA GLU A 160 -4.96 23.47 1.50
C GLU A 160 -3.80 22.61 1.98
N THR A 161 -4.02 21.83 3.04
CA THR A 161 -3.03 20.86 3.55
C THR A 161 -3.14 19.57 2.75
N LYS A 162 -2.02 19.07 2.21
CA LYS A 162 -2.02 17.80 1.48
C LYS A 162 -2.06 16.63 2.44
N GLN A 163 -2.70 15.53 2.00
CA GLN A 163 -2.81 14.33 2.82
C GLN A 163 -1.45 13.78 3.28
N SER A 164 -0.42 13.86 2.44
CA SER A 164 0.95 13.39 2.72
C SER A 164 1.67 14.15 3.82
N ASP A 165 1.23 15.37 4.11
CA ASP A 165 1.94 16.29 4.99
C ASP A 165 1.49 16.12 6.44
N TYR A 166 0.38 15.42 6.64
CA TYR A 166 -0.16 15.17 7.97
C TYR A 166 0.72 14.24 8.80
N VAL A 167 0.91 14.66 10.05
CA VAL A 167 1.57 13.91 11.11
C VAL A 167 0.64 13.90 12.31
N ILE A 168 0.37 12.71 12.85
CA ILE A 168 -0.42 12.56 14.08
C ILE A 168 0.47 12.19 15.24
N LYS A 169 0.08 12.60 16.44
CA LYS A 169 0.65 12.13 17.70
C LYS A 169 -0.37 11.25 18.42
N LEU A 170 0.06 10.04 18.77
CA LEU A 170 -0.76 9.02 19.40
C LEU A 170 -0.13 8.53 20.70
N SER A 171 -0.96 8.00 21.60
CA SER A 171 -0.51 7.11 22.67
C SER A 171 -1.42 5.89 22.77
N ILE A 172 -0.86 4.79 23.25
CA ILE A 172 -1.58 3.53 23.46
C ILE A 172 -1.34 3.08 24.89
N SER A 173 -2.40 2.73 25.60
CA SER A 173 -2.33 2.15 26.94
C SER A 173 -3.17 0.87 27.00
N LYS A 174 -3.09 0.13 28.12
CA LYS A 174 -4.07 -0.92 28.41
C LYS A 174 -5.40 -0.25 28.74
N ALA A 175 -6.50 -0.78 28.21
CA ALA A 175 -7.83 -0.38 28.63
C ALA A 175 -7.99 -0.72 30.12
N ARG A 176 -8.58 0.19 30.89
CA ARG A 176 -9.00 -0.14 32.25
C ARG A 176 -10.19 -1.09 32.13
N ALA A 177 -10.04 -2.28 32.73
CA ALA A 177 -11.13 -3.22 32.94
C ALA A 177 -12.02 -2.74 34.09
#